data_AF-A0A7X6VR39-F1
#
_entry.id   AF-A0A7X6VR39-F1
#
_cell.length_a   1.000
_cell.length_b   1.000
_cell.length_c   1.000
_cell.angle_alpha   90.00
_cell.angle_beta   90.00
_cell.angle_gamma   90.00
#
_symmetry.space_group_name_H-M   'P 1'
#
loop_
_entity.id
_entity.type
_entity.pdbx_description
1 polymer ?
#
loop_
_entity_poly.entity_id
_entity_poly.type
_entity_poly.pdbx_seq_one_letter_code
_entity_poly.pdbx_strand_id
1 'polypeptide(L)'
;MKKTLQIARGIAIGLFTLLYLLTSTIEFTTEFDNQSKIIAGLHMGKKAVATPRVNYDLVQKNYDVRFFVDSADNEIKFTAETGRPFIALDRTFVPYRIMAEALGAKVDWDGEARKVTATGNNNKVELFIGNQTYKVNGKNKIMDVEPFILSAEGRTYIPARYLTEGLNYTIDFAQDGKVMYIVSFTKGQDEDQRKAVLDEIVKKNQQPPTQGEIKSIGEIKNGKLTEEQVKILINNIDTKLWGEKREWRAWEENDPIHKAFEKAIKDRLGQGTIVDHRLFAKVDGQLNNYYVIGTDGKVYIIRAGLTIDGKPNMGVIGGMAGLL
;
A
#
# COMPACT_ATOMS: atom_id res chain seq x y z
N MET A 1 49.23 26.22 -45.08
CA MET A 1 48.83 27.62 -44.76
C MET A 1 47.90 27.54 -43.56
N LYS A 2 48.12 28.05 -42.34
CA LYS A 2 49.02 29.02 -41.69
C LYS A 2 49.69 28.29 -40.49
N LYS A 3 51.01 28.39 -40.22
CA LYS A 3 51.74 29.47 -39.50
C LYS A 3 51.05 29.87 -38.18
N THR A 4 51.62 29.96 -36.99
CA THR A 4 52.99 29.92 -36.42
C THR A 4 52.76 30.00 -34.88
N LEU A 5 53.25 29.07 -34.06
CA LEU A 5 54.43 29.17 -33.18
C LEU A 5 54.37 30.19 -32.02
N GLN A 6 54.54 29.64 -30.81
CA GLN A 6 55.22 30.16 -29.59
C GLN A 6 54.80 31.47 -28.93
N ILE A 7 54.76 31.42 -27.59
CA ILE A 7 55.43 32.30 -26.59
C ILE A 7 55.22 31.56 -25.23
N ALA A 8 56.23 30.99 -24.60
CA ALA A 8 57.27 31.56 -23.73
C ALA A 8 56.83 31.81 -22.27
N ARG A 9 57.81 31.56 -21.39
CA ARG A 9 57.78 31.38 -19.93
C ARG A 9 57.36 32.63 -19.13
N GLY A 10 56.79 32.42 -17.95
CA GLY A 10 56.68 33.43 -16.89
C GLY A 10 56.25 32.81 -15.56
N ILE A 11 56.96 33.15 -14.50
CA ILE A 11 57.01 32.52 -13.17
C ILE A 11 56.06 33.23 -12.16
N ALA A 12 55.67 32.50 -11.12
CA ALA A 12 55.35 32.92 -9.73
C ALA A 12 53.88 32.97 -9.22
N ILE A 13 53.64 32.06 -8.25
CA ILE A 13 53.08 32.28 -6.89
C ILE A 13 51.60 32.71 -6.75
N GLY A 14 50.80 31.80 -6.18
CA GLY A 14 50.01 32.12 -4.98
C GLY A 14 48.49 32.31 -5.12
N LEU A 15 47.76 31.48 -4.36
CA LEU A 15 46.42 31.68 -3.78
C LEU A 15 45.16 31.48 -4.66
N PHE A 16 44.46 30.39 -4.32
CA PHE A 16 43.00 30.28 -4.11
C PHE A 16 42.08 31.13 -4.99
N THR A 17 41.46 30.50 -5.99
CA THR A 17 40.04 30.72 -6.33
C THR A 17 39.52 29.56 -7.19
N LEU A 18 38.48 28.90 -6.69
CA LEU A 18 37.74 27.81 -7.33
C LEU A 18 36.93 28.40 -8.50
N LEU A 19 37.32 28.13 -9.75
CA LEU A 19 36.56 28.55 -10.94
C LEU A 19 36.05 27.34 -11.72
N TYR A 20 34.72 27.25 -11.77
CA TYR A 20 33.91 26.30 -12.53
C TYR A 20 34.30 26.29 -14.03
N LEU A 21 34.64 25.13 -14.58
CA LEU A 21 34.71 24.92 -16.03
C LEU A 21 33.31 24.56 -16.55
N LEU A 22 32.70 25.47 -17.28
CA LEU A 22 31.53 25.24 -18.13
C LEU A 22 31.94 24.34 -19.30
N THR A 23 31.60 23.06 -19.26
CA THR A 23 31.52 22.23 -20.47
C THR A 23 30.10 22.34 -21.01
N SER A 24 29.90 23.13 -22.07
CA SER A 24 28.65 23.14 -22.82
C SER A 24 28.52 21.86 -23.65
N THR A 25 27.71 20.90 -23.19
CA THR A 25 27.24 19.78 -24.03
C THR A 25 26.09 20.27 -24.90
N ILE A 26 26.24 20.12 -26.22
CA ILE A 26 25.15 20.29 -27.19
C ILE A 26 24.41 18.96 -27.23
N GLU A 27 23.12 18.95 -26.87
CA GLU A 27 22.27 17.78 -27.03
C GLU A 27 21.05 18.12 -27.89
N PHE A 28 20.83 17.29 -28.91
CA PHE A 28 19.64 17.31 -29.74
C PHE A 28 18.50 16.57 -29.03
N THR A 29 17.33 17.20 -28.91
CA THR A 29 16.10 16.51 -28.51
C THR A 29 15.23 16.27 -29.74
N THR A 30 14.95 15.01 -30.04
CA THR A 30 13.88 14.63 -30.97
C THR A 30 12.58 14.43 -30.20
N GLU A 31 11.55 15.19 -30.55
CA GLU A 31 10.19 14.99 -30.05
C GLU A 31 9.42 14.15 -31.07
N PHE A 32 8.79 13.06 -30.61
CA PHE A 32 7.90 12.24 -31.44
C PHE A 32 6.49 12.83 -31.35
N ASP A 33 6.10 13.61 -32.36
CA ASP A 33 4.69 13.85 -32.65
C ASP A 33 4.23 12.90 -33.75
N ASN A 34 3.05 12.32 -33.54
CA ASN A 34 2.43 11.33 -34.40
C ASN A 34 1.80 12.04 -35.62
N GLN A 35 2.65 12.53 -36.53
CA GLN A 35 2.50 12.57 -37.99
C GLN A 35 3.56 13.51 -38.63
N SER A 36 4.59 12.91 -39.23
CA SER A 36 5.36 13.37 -40.39
C SER A 36 5.77 14.87 -40.49
N LYS A 37 6.88 15.28 -39.84
CA LYS A 37 8.02 16.09 -40.37
C LYS A 37 8.85 16.70 -39.22
N ILE A 38 10.17 16.49 -39.27
CA ILE A 38 11.15 17.05 -38.31
C ILE A 38 11.36 18.54 -38.61
N ILE A 39 11.09 19.44 -37.66
CA ILE A 39 11.53 20.84 -37.69
C ILE A 39 12.37 21.09 -36.43
N ALA A 40 13.67 21.26 -36.60
CA ALA A 40 14.58 21.63 -35.51
C ALA A 40 14.55 23.15 -35.28
N GLY A 41 14.07 23.59 -34.11
CA GLY A 41 14.11 24.99 -33.68
C GLY A 41 14.91 25.15 -32.38
N LEU A 42 15.96 25.97 -32.41
CA LEU A 42 16.86 26.24 -31.28
C LEU A 42 16.19 27.21 -30.29
N HIS A 43 15.92 26.78 -29.05
CA HIS A 43 15.49 27.68 -27.95
C HIS A 43 16.53 27.67 -26.82
N MET A 44 17.19 28.81 -26.60
CA MET A 44 18.02 29.07 -25.42
C MET A 44 17.15 29.60 -24.27
N GLY A 45 16.91 28.77 -23.27
CA GLY A 45 16.27 29.17 -22.01
C GLY A 45 16.72 28.23 -20.89
N LYS A 46 16.98 28.77 -19.70
CA LYS A 46 17.41 28.02 -18.51
C LYS A 46 16.53 26.77 -18.33
N LYS A 47 17.12 25.57 -18.43
CA LYS A 47 16.41 24.31 -18.19
C LYS A 47 15.86 24.31 -16.76
N ALA A 48 14.55 24.35 -16.61
CA ALA A 48 13.91 23.70 -15.48
C ALA A 48 14.28 22.22 -15.59
N VAL A 49 15.14 21.72 -14.70
CA VAL A 49 15.40 20.29 -14.61
C VAL A 49 14.12 19.69 -14.04
N ALA A 50 13.27 19.13 -14.90
CA ALA A 50 12.15 18.33 -14.47
C ALA A 50 12.74 17.14 -13.72
N THR A 51 12.63 17.15 -12.40
CA THR A 51 12.92 15.95 -11.60
C THR A 51 12.03 14.82 -12.10
N PRO A 52 12.56 13.60 -12.28
CA PRO A 52 11.74 12.47 -12.71
C PRO A 52 10.58 12.30 -11.71
N ARG A 53 9.34 12.32 -12.23
CA ARG A 53 8.15 12.07 -11.41
C ARG A 53 8.20 10.63 -10.91
N VAL A 54 7.86 10.43 -9.64
CA VAL A 54 7.75 9.09 -9.06
C VAL A 54 6.60 8.35 -9.76
N ASN A 55 6.89 7.17 -10.31
CA ASN A 55 5.87 6.29 -10.83
C ASN A 55 5.30 5.41 -9.70
N TYR A 56 4.24 5.89 -9.05
CA TYR A 56 3.60 5.20 -7.93
C TYR A 56 2.98 3.86 -8.31
N ASP A 57 2.73 3.55 -9.58
CA ASP A 57 2.30 2.21 -9.99
C ASP A 57 3.39 1.15 -9.71
N LEU A 58 4.67 1.53 -9.74
CA LEU A 58 5.82 0.63 -9.57
C LEU A 58 6.42 0.63 -8.16
N VAL A 59 6.04 1.58 -7.31
CA VAL A 59 6.56 1.66 -5.94
C VAL A 59 5.93 0.57 -5.07
N GLN A 60 6.75 -0.05 -4.22
CA GLN A 60 6.29 -1.00 -3.20
C GLN A 60 5.39 -0.28 -2.19
N LYS A 61 4.26 -0.90 -1.84
CA LYS A 61 3.22 -0.32 -0.98
C LYS A 61 3.01 -1.20 0.24
N ASN A 62 2.88 -0.57 1.41
CA ASN A 62 2.33 -1.21 2.60
C ASN A 62 0.87 -0.79 2.74
N TYR A 63 -0.07 -1.74 2.62
CA TYR A 63 -1.51 -1.48 2.72
C TYR A 63 -2.08 -1.67 4.14
N ASP A 64 -1.22 -1.91 5.13
CA ASP A 64 -1.60 -2.06 6.54
C ASP A 64 -1.84 -0.66 7.16
N VAL A 65 -2.85 0.04 6.66
CA VAL A 65 -3.21 1.40 7.09
C VAL A 65 -4.69 1.46 7.44
N ARG A 66 -5.00 1.97 8.62
CA ARG A 66 -6.37 2.08 9.13
C ARG A 66 -6.64 3.53 9.54
N PHE A 67 -7.77 4.06 9.08
CA PHE A 67 -8.18 5.43 9.39
C PHE A 67 -9.42 5.45 10.26
N PHE A 68 -9.43 6.36 11.23
CA PHE A 68 -10.54 6.60 12.15
C PHE A 68 -10.87 8.09 12.18
N VAL A 69 -12.11 8.40 12.56
CA VAL A 69 -12.57 9.78 12.77
C VAL A 69 -13.10 9.93 14.18
N ASP A 70 -12.47 10.80 14.98
CA ASP A 70 -12.78 11.14 16.38
C ASP A 70 -12.68 10.01 17.43
N SER A 71 -13.01 8.75 17.10
CA SER A 71 -13.08 7.64 18.08
C SER A 71 -12.73 6.27 17.48
N ALA A 72 -12.52 5.28 18.35
CA ALA A 72 -12.17 3.92 17.96
C ALA A 72 -13.28 3.14 17.23
N ASP A 73 -14.53 3.60 17.36
CA ASP A 73 -15.69 2.93 16.78
C ASP A 73 -16.02 3.46 15.37
N ASN A 74 -15.37 4.54 14.94
CA ASN A 74 -15.63 5.21 13.67
C ASN A 74 -14.48 5.02 12.69
N GLU A 75 -14.26 3.77 12.28
CA GLU A 75 -13.26 3.40 11.28
C GLU A 75 -13.78 3.60 9.86
N ILE A 76 -12.98 4.25 9.01
CA ILE A 76 -13.23 4.36 7.57
C ILE A 76 -12.91 3.03 6.90
N LYS A 77 -13.92 2.41 6.28
CA LYS A 77 -13.76 1.13 5.58
C LYS A 77 -13.42 1.34 4.11
N PHE A 78 -12.17 1.09 3.76
CA PHE A 78 -11.69 1.10 2.38
C PHE A 78 -11.90 -0.26 1.72
N THR A 79 -12.26 -0.26 0.44
CA THR A 79 -12.47 -1.47 -0.37
C THR A 79 -11.63 -1.40 -1.64
N ALA A 80 -11.47 -2.52 -2.35
CA ALA A 80 -10.83 -2.50 -3.66
C ALA A 80 -11.55 -1.56 -4.63
N GLU A 81 -12.88 -1.45 -4.50
CA GLU A 81 -13.67 -0.53 -5.33
C GLU A 81 -13.39 0.92 -4.99
N THR A 82 -13.26 1.28 -3.71
CA THR A 82 -13.04 2.68 -3.27
C THR A 82 -11.57 3.11 -3.25
N GLY A 83 -10.66 2.16 -3.48
CA GLY A 83 -9.21 2.30 -3.31
C GLY A 83 -8.81 2.06 -1.86
N ARG A 84 -7.54 1.70 -1.63
CA ARG A 84 -7.01 1.39 -0.30
C ARG A 84 -5.89 2.36 0.08
N PRO A 85 -5.84 2.87 1.32
CA PRO A 85 -4.72 3.65 1.78
C PRO A 85 -3.45 2.79 1.80
N PHE A 86 -2.31 3.42 1.58
CA PHE A 86 -1.03 2.74 1.65
C PHE A 86 0.10 3.68 2.06
N ILE A 87 1.17 3.09 2.58
CA ILE A 87 2.44 3.77 2.81
C ILE A 87 3.36 3.47 1.63
N ALA A 88 3.93 4.53 1.06
CA ALA A 88 5.00 4.48 0.08
C ALA A 88 5.95 5.65 0.33
N LEU A 89 7.26 5.43 0.26
CA LEU A 89 8.27 6.47 0.45
C LEU A 89 8.05 7.32 1.72
N ASP A 90 7.80 6.64 2.84
CA ASP A 90 7.54 7.26 4.16
C ASP A 90 6.36 8.24 4.19
N ARG A 91 5.38 8.05 3.30
CA ARG A 91 4.15 8.83 3.25
C ARG A 91 2.94 7.92 3.15
N THR A 92 1.91 8.25 3.92
CA THR A 92 0.60 7.61 3.81
C THR A 92 -0.24 8.32 2.76
N PHE A 93 -0.54 7.60 1.69
CA PHE A 93 -1.48 8.00 0.65
C PHE A 93 -2.86 7.43 0.91
N VAL A 94 -3.89 8.20 0.59
CA VAL A 94 -5.28 7.81 0.77
C VAL A 94 -6.08 8.14 -0.49
N PRO A 95 -7.07 7.30 -0.89
CA PRO A 95 -7.96 7.64 -1.98
C PRO A 95 -8.78 8.87 -1.59
N TYR A 96 -8.64 9.92 -2.38
CA TYR A 96 -9.10 11.26 -2.04
C TYR A 96 -10.59 11.34 -1.68
N ARG A 97 -11.44 10.74 -2.53
CA ARG A 97 -12.90 10.90 -2.45
C ARG A 97 -13.47 10.32 -1.16
N ILE A 98 -13.22 9.04 -0.90
CA ILE A 98 -13.74 8.35 0.29
C ILE A 98 -13.22 9.00 1.58
N MET A 99 -11.96 9.45 1.60
CA MET A 99 -11.42 10.16 2.76
C MET A 99 -12.15 11.49 3.01
N ALA A 100 -12.32 12.31 1.96
CA ALA A 100 -13.00 13.59 2.09
C ALA A 100 -14.47 13.42 2.50
N GLU A 101 -15.19 12.47 1.88
CA GLU A 101 -16.58 12.16 2.22
C GLU A 101 -16.73 11.64 3.66
N ALA A 102 -15.79 10.81 4.13
CA ALA A 102 -15.78 10.35 5.52
C ALA A 102 -15.51 11.48 6.53
N LEU A 103 -14.79 12.53 6.12
CA LEU A 103 -14.64 13.78 6.88
C LEU A 103 -15.83 14.75 6.66
N GLY A 104 -16.96 14.28 6.12
CA GLY A 104 -18.16 15.07 5.91
C GLY A 104 -18.03 16.15 4.83
N ALA A 105 -17.01 16.09 3.97
CA ALA A 105 -16.80 17.05 2.90
C ALA A 105 -17.50 16.63 1.60
N LYS A 106 -18.07 17.62 0.90
CA LYS A 106 -18.51 17.46 -0.49
C LYS A 106 -17.29 17.45 -1.42
N VAL A 107 -17.26 16.51 -2.36
CA VAL A 107 -16.17 16.34 -3.32
C VAL A 107 -16.60 16.72 -4.73
N ASP A 108 -15.74 17.46 -5.44
CA ASP A 108 -15.87 17.79 -6.86
C ASP A 108 -14.58 17.49 -7.64
N TRP A 109 -14.72 17.16 -8.92
CA TRP A 109 -13.60 16.88 -9.84
C TRP A 109 -13.74 17.72 -11.10
N ASP A 110 -12.68 18.44 -11.42
CA ASP A 110 -12.53 19.22 -12.65
C ASP A 110 -11.45 18.55 -13.51
N GLY A 111 -11.89 17.89 -14.59
CA GLY A 111 -11.03 17.13 -15.48
C GLY A 111 -10.09 18.00 -16.33
N GLU A 112 -10.54 19.18 -16.73
CA GLU A 112 -9.75 20.12 -17.55
C GLU A 112 -8.61 20.71 -16.70
N ALA A 113 -8.93 21.15 -15.49
CA ALA A 113 -7.93 21.68 -14.57
C ALA A 113 -7.14 20.60 -13.83
N ARG A 114 -7.47 19.32 -14.02
CA ARG A 114 -6.96 18.17 -13.24
C ARG A 114 -6.96 18.46 -11.74
N LYS A 115 -8.11 18.86 -11.22
CA LYS A 115 -8.25 19.43 -9.87
C LYS A 115 -9.35 18.70 -9.10
N VAL A 116 -9.01 18.27 -7.89
CA VAL A 116 -9.98 17.81 -6.90
C VAL A 116 -10.30 18.94 -5.91
N THR A 117 -11.58 19.09 -5.55
CA THR A 117 -12.04 20.07 -4.55
C THR A 117 -12.81 19.37 -3.45
N ALA A 118 -12.53 19.68 -2.19
CA ALA A 118 -13.26 19.21 -1.02
C ALA A 118 -13.77 20.43 -0.26
N THR A 119 -15.05 20.45 0.09
CA THR A 119 -15.66 21.51 0.91
C THR A 119 -16.35 20.88 2.10
N GLY A 120 -15.86 21.14 3.30
CA GLY A 120 -16.34 20.56 4.55
C GLY A 120 -15.68 21.21 5.75
N ASN A 121 -16.29 21.09 6.93
CA ASN A 121 -15.79 21.63 8.19
C ASN A 121 -15.29 23.10 8.07
N ASN A 122 -16.09 23.94 7.41
CA ASN A 122 -15.85 25.36 7.15
C ASN A 122 -14.62 25.69 6.28
N ASN A 123 -14.00 24.70 5.65
CA ASN A 123 -12.88 24.89 4.73
C ASN A 123 -13.18 24.36 3.33
N LYS A 124 -12.51 24.97 2.36
CA LYS A 124 -12.41 24.50 0.97
C LYS A 124 -10.94 24.17 0.67
N VAL A 125 -10.68 22.94 0.25
CA VAL A 125 -9.36 22.45 -0.15
C VAL A 125 -9.38 22.14 -1.64
N GLU A 126 -8.40 22.66 -2.40
CA GLU A 126 -8.26 22.42 -3.83
C GLU A 126 -6.86 21.87 -4.10
N LEU A 127 -6.76 20.66 -4.64
CA LEU A 127 -5.49 20.03 -4.99
C LEU A 127 -5.43 19.75 -6.50
N PHE A 128 -4.23 19.83 -7.07
CA PHE A 128 -3.99 19.72 -8.50
C PHE A 128 -3.09 18.53 -8.77
N ILE A 129 -3.49 17.63 -9.66
CA ILE A 129 -2.73 16.40 -9.93
C ILE A 129 -1.37 16.75 -10.54
N GLY A 130 -0.30 16.21 -9.95
CA GLY A 130 1.06 16.46 -10.41
C GLY A 130 1.68 17.77 -9.92
N ASN A 131 1.03 18.46 -8.96
CA ASN A 131 1.49 19.74 -8.43
C ASN A 131 1.48 19.75 -6.89
N GLN A 132 2.60 20.18 -6.30
CA GLN A 132 2.75 20.33 -4.86
C GLN A 132 2.05 21.59 -4.29
N THR A 133 1.70 22.55 -5.14
CA THR A 133 0.91 23.71 -4.70
C THR A 133 -0.57 23.34 -4.63
N TYR A 134 -1.18 23.58 -3.49
CA TYR A 134 -2.62 23.41 -3.27
C TYR A 134 -3.22 24.64 -2.60
N LYS A 135 -4.54 24.73 -2.54
CA LYS A 135 -5.23 25.87 -1.92
C LYS A 135 -6.07 25.43 -0.73
N VAL A 136 -6.06 26.25 0.31
CA VAL A 136 -7.01 26.19 1.42
C VAL A 136 -7.67 27.55 1.54
N ASN A 137 -8.98 27.60 1.36
CA ASN A 137 -9.77 28.85 1.36
C ASN A 137 -9.16 29.91 0.41
N GLY A 138 -8.77 29.48 -0.79
CA GLY A 138 -8.15 30.33 -1.82
C GLY A 138 -6.68 30.70 -1.59
N LYS A 139 -6.10 30.40 -0.41
CA LYS A 139 -4.69 30.67 -0.11
C LYS A 139 -3.81 29.51 -0.54
N ASN A 140 -2.73 29.80 -1.25
CA ASN A 140 -1.76 28.80 -1.67
C ASN A 140 -0.99 28.24 -0.46
N LYS A 141 -0.75 26.94 -0.47
CA LYS A 141 0.10 26.17 0.44
C LYS A 141 0.90 25.16 -0.37
N ILE A 142 1.96 24.62 0.22
CA ILE A 142 2.86 23.64 -0.41
C ILE A 142 2.79 22.32 0.33
N MET A 143 2.67 21.22 -0.41
CA MET A 143 2.86 19.86 0.09
C MET A 143 4.24 19.33 -0.29
N ASP A 144 4.70 18.32 0.44
CA ASP A 144 5.99 17.68 0.20
C ASP A 144 5.95 16.67 -0.96
N VAL A 145 4.77 16.14 -1.29
CA VAL A 145 4.56 15.21 -2.39
C VAL A 145 3.25 15.49 -3.09
N GLU A 146 3.28 15.60 -4.41
CA GLU A 146 2.11 15.92 -5.23
C GLU A 146 1.01 14.84 -5.21
N PRO A 147 -0.26 15.21 -5.44
CA PRO A 147 -1.33 14.26 -5.73
C PRO A 147 -1.06 13.56 -7.06
N PHE A 148 -1.46 12.29 -7.16
CA PHE A 148 -1.37 11.52 -8.40
C PHE A 148 -2.64 10.71 -8.64
N ILE A 149 -2.77 10.21 -9.86
CA ILE A 149 -3.77 9.19 -10.18
C ILE A 149 -3.03 7.87 -10.23
N LEU A 150 -3.45 6.89 -9.43
CA LEU A 150 -2.92 5.54 -9.51
C LEU A 150 -3.58 4.85 -10.71
N SER A 151 -2.81 4.54 -11.74
CA SER A 151 -3.33 4.10 -13.04
C SER A 151 -4.08 2.78 -12.94
N ALA A 152 -3.57 1.86 -12.11
CA ALA A 152 -4.19 0.55 -11.87
C ALA A 152 -5.60 0.63 -11.26
N GLU A 153 -5.94 1.73 -10.58
CA GLU A 153 -7.21 1.91 -9.88
C GLU A 153 -8.08 3.03 -10.45
N GLY A 154 -7.52 3.91 -11.29
CA GLY A 154 -8.22 5.08 -11.82
C GLY A 154 -8.62 6.10 -10.73
N ARG A 155 -7.88 6.13 -9.61
CA ARG A 155 -8.23 6.92 -8.42
C ARG A 155 -7.18 7.97 -8.10
N THR A 156 -7.65 9.13 -7.63
CA THR A 156 -6.76 10.17 -7.10
C THR A 156 -6.30 9.81 -5.70
N TYR A 157 -4.99 9.79 -5.51
CA TYR A 157 -4.31 9.57 -4.24
C TYR A 157 -3.57 10.84 -3.81
N ILE A 158 -3.61 11.09 -2.51
CA ILE A 158 -3.00 12.27 -1.88
C ILE A 158 -2.33 11.88 -0.57
N PRO A 159 -1.29 12.58 -0.12
CA PRO A 159 -0.80 12.40 1.24
C PRO A 159 -1.89 12.85 2.23
N ALA A 160 -2.30 11.96 3.12
CA ALA A 160 -3.53 12.11 3.91
C ALA A 160 -3.58 13.43 4.72
N ARG A 161 -2.42 13.83 5.28
CA ARG A 161 -2.27 15.05 6.10
C ARG A 161 -2.84 16.30 5.43
N TYR A 162 -2.57 16.52 4.14
CA TYR A 162 -2.89 17.79 3.48
C TYR A 162 -4.39 17.99 3.26
N LEU A 163 -5.15 16.91 3.06
CA LEU A 163 -6.60 16.98 3.03
C LEU A 163 -7.17 17.15 4.44
N THR A 164 -6.72 16.34 5.40
CA THR A 164 -7.24 16.36 6.77
C THR A 164 -7.01 17.73 7.44
N GLU A 165 -5.77 18.22 7.47
CA GLU A 165 -5.46 19.54 8.02
C GLU A 165 -6.05 20.67 7.18
N GLY A 166 -6.10 20.49 5.85
CA GLY A 166 -6.74 21.42 4.94
C GLY A 166 -8.23 21.62 5.25
N LEU A 167 -8.93 20.55 5.62
CA LEU A 167 -10.32 20.55 6.07
C LEU A 167 -10.46 20.88 7.56
N ASN A 168 -9.43 21.44 8.20
CA ASN A 168 -9.51 21.89 9.59
C ASN A 168 -9.63 20.75 10.61
N TYR A 169 -9.14 19.55 10.32
CA TYR A 169 -9.02 18.46 11.28
C TYR A 169 -7.58 18.41 11.84
N THR A 170 -7.43 17.90 13.06
CA THR A 170 -6.12 17.47 13.58
C THR A 170 -5.88 16.02 13.17
N ILE A 171 -4.65 15.66 12.81
CA ILE A 171 -4.29 14.30 12.41
C ILE A 171 -3.20 13.75 13.32
N ASP A 172 -3.50 12.68 14.05
CA ASP A 172 -2.51 11.93 14.83
C ASP A 172 -2.38 10.51 14.28
N PHE A 173 -1.26 9.86 14.58
CA PHE A 173 -0.99 8.52 14.11
C PHE A 173 -0.14 7.73 15.11
N ALA A 174 -0.34 6.41 15.12
CA ALA A 174 0.48 5.46 15.86
C ALA A 174 0.77 4.26 14.98
N GLN A 175 1.90 3.61 15.22
CA GLN A 175 2.30 2.41 14.51
C GLN A 175 2.40 1.24 15.50
N ASP A 176 1.76 0.12 15.18
CA ASP A 176 1.92 -1.17 15.88
C ASP A 176 2.37 -2.23 14.87
N GLY A 177 3.61 -2.71 15.01
CA GLY A 177 4.26 -3.53 13.99
C GLY A 177 4.27 -2.85 12.62
N LYS A 178 3.64 -3.47 11.62
CA LYS A 178 3.46 -2.92 10.26
C LYS A 178 2.19 -2.09 10.08
N VAL A 179 1.26 -2.10 11.05
CA VAL A 179 -0.02 -1.40 10.93
C VAL A 179 0.14 0.06 11.35
N MET A 180 -0.28 0.97 10.48
CA MET A 180 -0.38 2.40 10.75
C MET A 180 -1.82 2.77 11.07
N TYR A 181 -2.07 3.23 12.29
CA TYR A 181 -3.34 3.77 12.74
C TYR A 181 -3.30 5.28 12.59
N ILE A 182 -4.28 5.85 11.90
CA ILE A 182 -4.39 7.29 11.67
C ILE A 182 -5.75 7.74 12.16
N VAL A 183 -5.80 8.85 12.89
CA VAL A 183 -7.04 9.40 13.43
C VAL A 183 -7.15 10.86 13.03
N SER A 184 -8.29 11.21 12.45
CA SER A 184 -8.66 12.59 12.13
C SER A 184 -9.65 13.10 13.17
N PHE A 185 -9.37 14.25 13.78
CA PHE A 185 -10.14 14.83 14.87
C PHE A 185 -10.78 16.15 14.48
N THR A 186 -12.06 16.32 14.77
CA THR A 186 -12.94 17.45 14.35
C THR A 186 -12.62 18.83 14.94
N LYS A 187 -11.62 18.92 15.83
CA LYS A 187 -11.28 20.03 16.73
C LYS A 187 -12.19 20.12 17.95
N GLY A 188 -11.56 20.09 19.13
CA GLY A 188 -12.23 20.17 20.42
C GLY A 188 -11.55 19.32 21.48
N GLN A 189 -10.87 18.25 21.07
CA GLN A 189 -10.07 17.42 21.98
C GLN A 189 -8.68 18.01 22.22
N ASP A 190 -8.28 18.05 23.49
CA ASP A 190 -6.90 18.32 23.86
C ASP A 190 -5.96 17.15 23.47
N GLU A 191 -4.66 17.34 23.65
CA GLU A 191 -3.66 16.34 23.26
C GLU A 191 -3.79 15.03 24.03
N ASP A 192 -4.11 15.09 25.33
CA ASP A 192 -4.26 13.91 26.18
C ASP A 192 -5.47 13.08 25.75
N GLN A 193 -6.59 13.74 25.42
CA GLN A 193 -7.79 13.11 24.90
C GLN A 193 -7.54 12.43 23.55
N ARG A 194 -6.85 13.09 22.62
CA ARG A 194 -6.52 12.49 21.32
C ARG A 194 -5.56 11.31 21.48
N LYS A 195 -4.57 11.42 22.37
CA LYS A 195 -3.66 10.33 22.70
C LYS A 195 -4.41 9.16 23.32
N ALA A 196 -5.38 9.40 24.20
CA ALA A 196 -6.20 8.33 24.80
C ALA A 196 -7.02 7.59 23.73
N VAL A 197 -7.61 8.29 22.76
CA VAL A 197 -8.32 7.67 21.63
C VAL A 197 -7.37 6.84 20.78
N LEU A 198 -6.18 7.37 20.48
CA LEU A 198 -5.17 6.65 19.71
C LEU A 198 -4.69 5.38 20.44
N ASP A 199 -4.43 5.49 21.75
CA ASP A 199 -4.06 4.36 22.61
C ASP A 199 -5.21 3.32 22.68
N GLU A 200 -6.47 3.75 22.73
CA GLU A 200 -7.63 2.86 22.68
C GLU A 200 -7.74 2.13 21.34
N ILE A 201 -7.60 2.86 20.23
CA ILE A 201 -7.58 2.29 18.88
C ILE A 201 -6.49 1.24 18.77
N VAL A 202 -5.27 1.61 19.17
CA VAL A 202 -4.14 0.70 19.16
C VAL A 202 -4.45 -0.49 20.06
N LYS A 203 -4.95 -0.36 21.29
CA LYS A 203 -5.29 -1.52 22.15
C LYS A 203 -6.41 -2.42 21.60
N LYS A 204 -7.50 -1.85 21.08
CA LYS A 204 -8.62 -2.61 20.48
C LYS A 204 -8.18 -3.39 19.24
N ASN A 205 -7.15 -2.90 18.56
CA ASN A 205 -6.67 -3.43 17.29
C ASN A 205 -5.23 -3.94 17.36
N GLN A 206 -4.66 -3.95 18.56
CA GLN A 206 -3.32 -4.40 18.85
C GLN A 206 -3.34 -5.86 18.48
N GLN A 207 -2.37 -6.27 17.68
CA GLN A 207 -2.26 -7.70 17.55
C GLN A 207 -1.89 -8.26 18.91
N PRO A 208 -2.39 -9.46 19.24
CA PRO A 208 -1.81 -10.19 20.36
C PRO A 208 -0.28 -10.19 20.17
N PRO A 209 0.48 -9.99 21.26
CA PRO A 209 1.91 -9.75 21.20
C PRO A 209 2.58 -10.79 20.29
N THR A 210 3.42 -10.31 19.38
CA THR A 210 4.17 -11.16 18.44
C THR A 210 5.28 -11.91 19.17
N GLN A 211 4.92 -12.88 20.00
CA GLN A 211 5.68 -14.09 20.34
C GLN A 211 4.78 -15.07 21.11
N GLY A 212 3.66 -15.47 20.51
CA GLY A 212 3.03 -16.72 20.93
C GLY A 212 4.04 -17.85 20.67
N GLU A 213 4.42 -18.59 21.69
CA GLU A 213 5.20 -19.81 21.52
C GLU A 213 4.45 -20.69 20.49
N ILE A 214 5.14 -21.08 19.40
CA ILE A 214 4.59 -22.08 18.49
C ILE A 214 4.44 -23.36 19.30
N LYS A 215 3.20 -23.74 19.59
CA LYS A 215 2.91 -24.92 20.39
C LYS A 215 2.92 -26.11 19.45
N SER A 216 3.60 -27.18 19.86
CA SER A 216 3.51 -28.43 19.12
C SER A 216 2.07 -28.94 19.12
N ILE A 217 1.62 -29.46 17.97
CA ILE A 217 0.33 -30.13 17.84
C ILE A 217 0.37 -31.59 18.33
N GLY A 218 1.55 -32.08 18.73
CA GLY A 218 1.77 -33.48 19.10
C GLY A 218 1.66 -34.44 17.92
N GLU A 219 1.56 -35.74 18.21
CA GLU A 219 1.49 -36.78 17.18
C GLU A 219 0.12 -36.76 16.47
N ILE A 220 0.14 -36.75 15.14
CA ILE A 220 -1.06 -36.92 14.33
C ILE A 220 -1.32 -38.41 14.15
N LYS A 221 -2.46 -38.89 14.66
CA LYS A 221 -2.86 -40.30 14.56
C LYS A 221 -3.90 -40.47 13.46
N ASN A 222 -3.81 -41.59 12.73
CA ASN A 222 -4.77 -41.97 11.69
C ASN A 222 -4.96 -40.93 10.57
N GLY A 223 -3.97 -40.06 10.34
CA GLY A 223 -4.02 -39.05 9.28
C GLY A 223 -5.11 -37.99 9.46
N LYS A 224 -5.61 -37.77 10.68
CA LYS A 224 -6.65 -36.78 10.97
C LYS A 224 -6.29 -35.94 12.19
N LEU A 225 -6.62 -34.65 12.15
CA LEU A 225 -6.40 -33.74 13.27
C LEU A 225 -7.59 -33.80 14.25
N THR A 226 -7.27 -33.81 15.55
CA THR A 226 -8.27 -33.58 16.60
C THR A 226 -8.73 -32.12 16.59
N GLU A 227 -9.84 -31.81 17.26
CA GLU A 227 -10.29 -30.42 17.45
C GLU A 227 -9.22 -29.56 18.13
N GLU A 228 -8.55 -30.10 19.14
CA GLU A 228 -7.51 -29.37 19.85
C GLU A 228 -6.29 -29.10 18.96
N GLN A 229 -5.88 -30.08 18.15
CA GLN A 229 -4.81 -29.92 17.18
C GLN A 229 -5.13 -28.85 16.14
N VAL A 230 -6.39 -28.79 15.67
CA VAL A 230 -6.83 -27.73 14.76
C VAL A 230 -6.76 -26.35 15.42
N LYS A 231 -7.20 -26.21 16.67
CA LYS A 231 -7.10 -24.93 17.40
C LYS A 231 -5.66 -24.48 17.57
N ILE A 232 -4.78 -25.39 17.99
CA ILE A 232 -3.34 -25.09 18.14
C ILE A 232 -2.74 -24.68 16.80
N LEU A 233 -3.04 -25.42 15.73
CA LEU A 233 -2.52 -25.13 14.40
C LEU A 233 -3.03 -23.79 13.86
N ILE A 234 -4.33 -23.48 14.00
CA ILE A 234 -4.89 -22.17 13.66
C ILE A 234 -4.14 -21.07 14.41
N ASN A 235 -3.94 -21.22 15.71
CA ASN A 235 -3.20 -20.25 16.51
C ASN A 235 -1.74 -20.09 16.02
N ASN A 236 -1.06 -21.19 15.68
CA ASN A 236 0.29 -21.14 15.14
C ASN A 236 0.34 -20.41 13.78
N ILE A 237 -0.63 -20.66 12.89
CA ILE A 237 -0.74 -19.97 11.59
C ILE A 237 -1.08 -18.49 11.81
N ASP A 238 -2.03 -18.16 12.68
CA ASP A 238 -2.40 -16.79 13.07
C ASP A 238 -1.18 -16.04 13.62
N THR A 239 -0.39 -16.69 14.46
CA THR A 239 0.87 -16.15 15.01
C THR A 239 1.92 -15.92 13.92
N LYS A 240 2.09 -16.85 12.98
CA LYS A 240 3.18 -16.81 11.98
C LYS A 240 2.87 -15.93 10.76
N LEU A 241 1.62 -15.89 10.32
CA LEU A 241 1.16 -15.13 9.13
C LEU A 241 0.41 -13.85 9.51
N TRP A 242 0.95 -13.14 10.49
CA TRP A 242 0.40 -11.88 10.97
C TRP A 242 0.21 -10.84 9.85
N GLY A 243 -0.82 -10.00 9.97
CA GLY A 243 -1.15 -8.92 9.04
C GLY A 243 -2.31 -9.21 8.08
N GLU A 244 -2.63 -10.49 7.85
CA GLU A 244 -3.77 -10.90 7.03
C GLU A 244 -5.01 -11.14 7.88
N LYS A 245 -6.14 -10.47 7.58
CA LYS A 245 -7.39 -10.75 8.28
C LYS A 245 -7.94 -12.09 7.78
N ARG A 246 -7.94 -13.10 8.64
CA ARG A 246 -8.48 -14.42 8.35
C ARG A 246 -9.84 -14.64 9.00
N GLU A 247 -10.80 -14.99 8.17
CA GLU A 247 -12.11 -15.48 8.60
C GLU A 247 -12.11 -17.00 8.42
N TRP A 248 -11.76 -17.72 9.49
CA TRP A 248 -11.79 -19.18 9.53
C TRP A 248 -13.22 -19.69 9.40
N ARG A 249 -13.45 -20.62 8.48
CA ARG A 249 -14.78 -21.16 8.19
C ARG A 249 -14.68 -22.67 7.99
N ALA A 250 -15.67 -23.39 8.49
CA ALA A 250 -15.86 -24.79 8.14
C ALA A 250 -16.62 -24.90 6.81
N TRP A 251 -16.23 -25.85 5.98
CA TRP A 251 -17.08 -26.33 4.89
C TRP A 251 -18.02 -27.42 5.40
N GLU A 252 -19.18 -27.56 4.76
CA GLU A 252 -20.03 -28.72 4.99
C GLU A 252 -19.32 -30.01 4.54
N GLU A 253 -19.39 -31.06 5.36
CA GLU A 253 -18.68 -32.34 5.15
C GLU A 253 -19.00 -33.01 3.80
N ASN A 254 -20.14 -32.66 3.20
CA ASN A 254 -20.60 -33.21 1.93
C ASN A 254 -20.57 -32.23 0.76
N ASP A 255 -19.90 -31.08 0.90
CA ASP A 255 -19.79 -30.12 -0.19
C ASP A 255 -19.00 -30.72 -1.39
N PRO A 256 -19.62 -30.84 -2.58
CA PRO A 256 -18.98 -31.45 -3.76
C PRO A 256 -17.78 -30.64 -4.27
N ILE A 257 -17.78 -29.32 -4.09
CA ILE A 257 -16.66 -28.43 -4.44
C ILE A 257 -15.49 -28.70 -3.50
N HIS A 258 -15.77 -28.84 -2.20
CA HIS A 258 -14.73 -29.15 -1.22
C HIS A 258 -14.07 -30.52 -1.50
N LYS A 259 -14.86 -31.56 -1.77
CA LYS A 259 -14.33 -32.89 -2.16
C LYS A 259 -13.46 -32.82 -3.41
N ALA A 260 -13.82 -31.99 -4.37
CA ALA A 260 -13.03 -31.79 -5.59
C ALA A 260 -11.69 -31.07 -5.29
N PHE A 261 -11.68 -30.06 -4.41
CA PHE A 261 -10.45 -29.44 -3.93
C PHE A 261 -9.56 -30.42 -3.17
N GLU A 262 -10.13 -31.20 -2.24
CA GLU A 262 -9.39 -32.21 -1.48
C GLU A 262 -8.66 -33.19 -2.41
N LYS A 263 -9.38 -33.74 -3.39
CA LYS A 263 -8.80 -34.65 -4.38
C LYS A 263 -7.63 -33.99 -5.11
N ALA A 264 -7.83 -32.78 -5.61
CA ALA A 264 -6.80 -32.08 -6.37
C ALA A 264 -5.58 -31.67 -5.50
N ILE A 265 -5.76 -31.40 -4.20
CA ILE A 265 -4.67 -31.16 -3.26
C ILE A 265 -3.86 -32.44 -3.06
N LYS A 266 -4.53 -33.58 -2.82
CA LYS A 266 -3.88 -34.89 -2.65
C LYS A 266 -3.15 -35.35 -3.91
N ASP A 267 -3.73 -35.11 -5.09
CA ASP A 267 -3.07 -35.40 -6.37
C ASP A 267 -1.78 -34.56 -6.54
N ARG A 268 -1.72 -33.36 -5.94
CA ARG A 268 -0.57 -32.44 -6.04
C ARG A 268 0.50 -32.66 -4.99
N LEU A 269 0.12 -32.82 -3.72
CA LEU A 269 1.03 -32.91 -2.57
C LEU A 269 1.27 -34.35 -2.09
N GLY A 270 0.52 -35.32 -2.65
CA GLY A 270 0.59 -36.74 -2.33
C GLY A 270 -0.62 -37.23 -1.55
N GLN A 271 -0.99 -38.50 -1.75
CA GLN A 271 -2.19 -39.11 -1.14
C GLN A 271 -2.17 -39.13 0.39
N GLY A 272 -0.98 -39.06 1.02
CA GLY A 272 -0.82 -38.95 2.48
C GLY A 272 -1.00 -37.54 3.04
N THR A 273 -1.32 -36.54 2.21
CA THR A 273 -1.57 -35.15 2.63
C THR A 273 -2.84 -35.08 3.48
N ILE A 274 -2.76 -34.37 4.60
CA ILE A 274 -3.90 -34.13 5.47
C ILE A 274 -4.57 -32.84 5.03
N VAL A 275 -5.82 -32.97 4.62
CA VAL A 275 -6.71 -31.85 4.28
C VAL A 275 -7.80 -31.81 5.35
N ASP A 276 -7.77 -30.79 6.19
CA ASP A 276 -8.80 -30.56 7.19
C ASP A 276 -9.62 -29.33 6.81
N HIS A 277 -10.91 -29.53 6.56
CA HIS A 277 -11.83 -28.47 6.13
C HIS A 277 -12.00 -27.31 7.12
N ARG A 278 -11.63 -27.50 8.40
CA ARG A 278 -11.62 -26.44 9.41
C ARG A 278 -10.43 -25.49 9.26
N LEU A 279 -9.41 -25.91 8.51
CA LEU A 279 -8.24 -25.11 8.16
C LEU A 279 -8.46 -24.34 6.85
N PHE A 280 -9.68 -23.89 6.61
CA PHE A 280 -10.04 -23.03 5.52
C PHE A 280 -10.33 -21.62 6.03
N ALA A 281 -9.79 -20.62 5.35
CA ALA A 281 -10.03 -19.22 5.71
C ALA A 281 -10.24 -18.35 4.47
N LYS A 282 -11.10 -17.34 4.64
CA LYS A 282 -11.13 -16.19 3.74
C LYS A 282 -10.11 -15.15 4.22
N VAL A 283 -9.14 -14.84 3.39
CA VAL A 283 -8.09 -13.83 3.66
C VAL A 283 -8.51 -12.50 3.05
N ASP A 284 -8.47 -11.44 3.87
CA ASP A 284 -8.86 -10.05 3.53
C ASP A 284 -10.23 -9.96 2.85
N GLY A 285 -11.13 -10.87 3.20
CA GLY A 285 -12.48 -10.92 2.64
C GLY A 285 -12.55 -11.26 1.15
N GLN A 286 -11.45 -11.67 0.50
CA GLN A 286 -11.41 -11.92 -0.95
C GLN A 286 -10.82 -13.28 -1.34
N LEU A 287 -9.77 -13.73 -0.68
CA LEU A 287 -9.03 -14.93 -1.10
C LEU A 287 -9.46 -16.15 -0.29
N ASN A 288 -9.70 -17.27 -0.96
CA ASN A 288 -10.00 -18.53 -0.30
C ASN A 288 -8.72 -19.35 -0.17
N ASN A 289 -8.26 -19.59 1.06
CA ASN A 289 -7.05 -20.35 1.33
C ASN A 289 -7.36 -21.61 2.15
N TYR A 290 -6.79 -22.74 1.73
CA TYR A 290 -6.64 -23.94 2.56
C TYR A 290 -5.25 -23.99 3.16
N TYR A 291 -5.17 -24.35 4.43
CA TYR A 291 -3.92 -24.68 5.11
C TYR A 291 -3.86 -26.20 5.31
N VAL A 292 -2.96 -26.86 4.59
CA VAL A 292 -2.91 -28.34 4.52
C VAL A 292 -1.56 -28.87 4.96
N ILE A 293 -1.54 -30.05 5.56
CA ILE A 293 -0.29 -30.66 6.02
C ILE A 293 0.21 -31.61 4.94
N GLY A 294 1.32 -31.26 4.32
CA GLY A 294 1.99 -32.08 3.32
C GLY A 294 2.64 -33.32 3.93
N THR A 295 2.95 -34.28 3.07
CA THR A 295 3.68 -35.52 3.44
C THR A 295 5.09 -35.26 3.99
N ASP A 296 5.65 -34.07 3.76
CA ASP A 296 6.92 -33.61 4.31
C ASP A 296 6.80 -32.92 5.68
N GLY A 297 5.61 -32.95 6.30
CA GLY A 297 5.34 -32.35 7.61
C GLY A 297 5.29 -30.82 7.59
N LYS A 298 5.22 -30.17 6.41
CA LYS A 298 5.02 -28.73 6.31
C LYS A 298 3.56 -28.39 6.14
N VAL A 299 3.21 -27.18 6.58
CA VAL A 299 1.88 -26.61 6.31
C VAL A 299 1.95 -25.80 5.03
N TYR A 300 1.20 -26.19 4.01
CA TYR A 300 1.09 -25.51 2.73
C TYR A 300 -0.12 -24.60 2.68
N ILE A 301 0.03 -23.46 2.02
CA ILE A 301 -1.06 -22.53 1.72
C ILE A 301 -1.52 -22.78 0.28
N ILE A 302 -2.77 -23.21 0.12
CA ILE A 302 -3.40 -23.46 -1.18
C ILE A 302 -4.43 -22.38 -1.42
N ARG A 303 -4.17 -21.51 -2.40
CA ARG A 303 -5.19 -20.59 -2.90
C ARG A 303 -6.14 -21.39 -3.77
N ALA A 304 -7.41 -21.36 -3.43
CA ALA A 304 -8.48 -22.07 -4.12
C ALA A 304 -9.48 -21.09 -4.73
N GLY A 305 -10.00 -21.43 -5.89
CA GLY A 305 -11.03 -20.66 -6.58
C GLY A 305 -11.81 -21.55 -7.54
N LEU A 306 -12.87 -21.02 -8.11
CA LEU A 306 -13.61 -21.70 -9.17
C LEU A 306 -13.31 -21.03 -10.50
N THR A 307 -13.19 -21.82 -11.55
CA THR A 307 -13.25 -21.35 -12.94
C THR A 307 -14.69 -20.98 -13.30
N ILE A 308 -14.86 -20.34 -14.46
CA ILE A 308 -16.18 -19.91 -14.97
C ILE A 308 -17.14 -21.11 -15.14
N ASP A 309 -16.63 -22.30 -15.47
CA ASP A 309 -17.40 -23.55 -15.57
C ASP A 309 -17.58 -24.27 -14.22
N GLY A 310 -17.28 -23.60 -13.10
CA GLY A 310 -17.49 -24.13 -11.75
C GLY A 310 -16.49 -25.21 -11.34
N LYS A 311 -15.40 -25.40 -12.11
CA LYS A 311 -14.36 -26.37 -11.75
C LYS A 311 -13.37 -25.77 -10.74
N PRO A 312 -12.81 -26.58 -9.84
CA PRO A 312 -11.82 -26.09 -8.90
C PRO A 312 -10.53 -25.69 -9.63
N ASN A 313 -10.05 -24.47 -9.35
CA ASN A 313 -8.73 -23.96 -9.72
C ASN A 313 -7.91 -23.75 -8.44
N MET A 314 -6.65 -24.19 -8.43
CA MET A 314 -5.80 -24.06 -7.26
C MET A 314 -4.36 -23.69 -7.59
N GLY A 315 -3.75 -22.93 -6.68
CA GLY A 315 -2.32 -22.63 -6.68
C GLY A 315 -1.70 -22.85 -5.30
N VAL A 316 -0.56 -23.53 -5.25
CA VAL A 316 0.26 -23.62 -4.02
C VAL A 316 1.07 -22.33 -3.90
N ILE A 317 0.83 -21.56 -2.84
CA ILE A 317 1.52 -20.28 -2.62
C ILE A 317 2.88 -20.49 -1.92
N GLY A 318 2.96 -21.47 -1.01
CA GLY A 318 4.20 -21.78 -0.28
C GLY A 318 4.01 -22.86 0.79
N GLY A 319 5.12 -23.36 1.33
CA GLY A 319 5.17 -24.35 2.40
C GLY A 319 5.93 -23.82 3.62
N MET A 320 5.32 -23.91 4.80
CA MET A 320 5.85 -23.39 6.06
C MET A 320 6.30 -24.53 6.97
N ALA A 321 7.57 -24.54 7.34
CA ALA A 321 8.12 -25.45 8.35
C ALA A 321 7.87 -24.90 9.77
N GLY A 322 7.86 -25.78 10.78
CA GLY A 322 7.77 -25.41 12.19
C GLY A 322 6.42 -24.80 12.57
N LEU A 323 5.33 -25.41 12.12
CA LEU A 323 3.95 -25.07 12.51
C LEU A 323 3.22 -26.25 13.18
N LEU A 324 3.79 -27.46 13.07
CA LEU A 324 3.35 -28.68 13.73
C LEU A 324 4.15 -28.89 15.02
#